data_AF-A0A6P7FMT8-F1
#
_entry.id   AF-A0A6P7FMT8-F1
#
_cell.length_a   1.000
_cell.length_b   1.000
_cell.length_c   1.000
_cell.angle_alpha   90.00
_cell.angle_beta   90.00
_cell.angle_gamma   90.00
#
_symmetry.space_group_name_H-M   'P 1'
#
loop_
_entity.id
_entity.type
_entity.pdbx_description
1 polymer ?
#
loop_
_entity_poly.entity_id
_entity_poly.type
_entity_poly.pdbx_seq_one_letter_code
_entity_poly.pdbx_strand_id
1 'polypeptide(L)'
;MYDTDDEPEITLENVNEVLAQIENKYSPVKNISANSEIEESLIVLTKELDSIGIPALNLSQTPKNIFKELISSTRSLVQIHRNTLAQMKDTNIASQRNNIQNNHLYKVIECCQSKVNAYENKNAELKNRIDVLEDKLLEYKKKEANAKNEMDKIKRYQKEQNNDFIRQFKKLSEENKKLIESNTDVKPHSKDEVMLNFIGKYKRNEEIYKTTINQLEANNRQLVRDIIDLKCKKNSTSD
;
A
#
# COMPACT_ATOMS: atom_id res chain seq x y z
N MET A 1 53.43 81.96 116.03
CA MET A 1 54.65 81.16 115.83
C MET A 1 54.17 79.78 115.44
N TYR A 2 54.68 79.29 114.30
CA TYR A 2 54.55 77.99 113.61
C TYR A 2 53.88 76.83 114.38
N ASP A 3 53.05 75.99 113.75
CA ASP A 3 53.53 74.97 112.81
C ASP A 3 52.56 74.65 111.65
N THR A 4 53.16 74.51 110.48
CA THR A 4 52.62 74.01 109.22
C THR A 4 52.82 72.49 109.15
N ASP A 5 51.74 71.74 108.94
CA ASP A 5 51.77 70.29 108.72
C ASP A 5 52.45 69.91 107.39
N ASP A 6 53.19 68.81 107.46
CA ASP A 6 54.09 68.22 106.47
C ASP A 6 53.39 67.81 105.16
N GLU A 7 53.81 68.39 104.03
CA GLU A 7 53.69 67.75 102.72
C GLU A 7 54.87 66.78 102.52
N PRO A 8 54.64 65.54 102.05
CA PRO A 8 55.72 64.59 101.81
C PRO A 8 56.60 65.06 100.65
N GLU A 9 57.87 65.33 100.95
CA GLU A 9 58.89 65.76 100.00
C GLU A 9 59.13 64.66 98.94
N ILE A 10 58.76 64.93 97.69
CA ILE A 10 58.92 64.00 96.57
C ILE A 10 60.41 63.90 96.23
N THR A 11 61.05 62.79 96.62
CA THR A 11 62.45 62.53 96.33
C THR A 11 62.66 62.05 94.89
N LEU A 12 63.85 62.32 94.33
CA LEU A 12 64.24 61.88 92.97
C LEU A 12 64.20 60.36 92.83
N GLU A 13 64.47 59.63 93.91
CA GLU A 13 64.34 58.17 94.01
C GLU A 13 62.89 57.73 93.75
N ASN A 14 61.90 58.38 94.39
CA ASN A 14 60.49 58.04 94.23
C ASN A 14 60.01 58.30 92.79
N VAL A 15 60.51 59.36 92.15
CA VAL A 15 60.19 59.66 90.74
C VAL A 15 60.80 58.61 89.81
N ASN A 16 62.05 58.19 90.05
CA ASN A 16 62.70 57.15 89.25
C ASN A 16 62.05 55.79 89.44
N GLU A 17 61.60 55.46 90.65
CA GLU A 17 60.91 54.21 90.94
C GLU A 17 59.54 54.17 90.28
N VAL A 18 58.78 55.27 90.31
CA VAL A 18 57.50 55.40 89.61
C VAL A 18 57.69 55.38 88.09
N LEU A 19 58.73 56.04 87.54
CA LEU A 19 59.04 55.98 86.13
C LEU A 19 59.47 54.57 85.69
N ALA A 20 60.26 53.85 86.50
CA ALA A 20 60.61 52.46 86.24
C ALA A 20 59.40 51.52 86.33
N GLN A 21 58.43 51.81 87.22
CA GLN A 21 57.16 51.09 87.29
C GLN A 21 56.27 51.37 86.08
N ILE A 22 56.19 52.62 85.62
CA ILE A 22 55.46 53.00 84.40
C ILE A 22 56.13 52.34 83.18
N GLU A 23 57.46 52.39 83.08
CA GLU A 23 58.22 51.79 81.99
C GLU A 23 58.05 50.26 81.99
N ASN A 24 58.10 49.59 83.14
CA ASN A 24 57.80 48.14 83.19
C ASN A 24 56.35 47.80 82.86
N LYS A 25 55.38 48.68 83.20
CA LYS A 25 53.95 48.42 83.01
C LYS A 25 53.48 48.68 81.57
N TYR A 26 54.12 49.61 80.87
CA TYR A 26 53.72 50.04 79.53
C TYR A 26 54.78 49.78 78.45
N SER A 27 55.95 49.23 78.79
CA SER A 27 56.93 48.82 77.77
C SER A 27 56.38 47.65 76.94
N PRO A 28 56.30 47.78 75.60
CA PRO A 28 55.76 46.74 74.72
C PRO A 28 56.59 45.45 74.71
N VAL A 29 57.76 45.46 75.36
CA VAL A 29 58.82 44.47 75.13
C VAL A 29 58.75 43.28 76.10
N LYS A 30 58.09 43.42 77.26
CA LYS A 30 58.22 42.40 78.34
C LYS A 30 57.13 41.33 78.42
N ASN A 31 56.04 41.44 77.67
CA ASN A 31 55.03 40.38 77.58
C ASN A 31 55.14 39.65 76.24
N ILE A 32 56.21 38.88 76.06
CA ILE A 32 56.30 37.90 74.98
C ILE A 32 56.62 36.52 75.56
N SER A 33 55.81 36.04 76.52
CA SER A 33 55.73 34.60 76.80
C SER A 33 54.82 33.87 75.79
N ALA A 34 54.25 34.59 74.81
CA ALA A 34 53.38 34.07 73.75
C ALA A 34 54.12 33.66 72.45
N ASN A 35 55.46 33.71 72.44
CA ASN A 35 56.24 33.43 71.23
C ASN A 35 56.13 31.97 70.77
N SER A 36 56.06 30.99 71.69
CA SER A 36 56.02 29.57 71.31
C SER A 36 54.71 29.18 70.62
N GLU A 37 53.56 29.67 71.11
CA GLU A 37 52.24 29.37 70.52
C GLU A 37 52.07 30.02 69.14
N ILE A 38 52.59 31.24 68.96
CA ILE A 38 52.58 31.94 67.68
C ILE A 38 53.51 31.24 66.68
N GLU A 39 54.69 30.81 67.12
CA GLU A 39 55.65 30.08 66.28
C GLU A 39 55.11 28.71 65.84
N GLU A 40 54.49 27.95 66.75
CA GLU A 40 53.78 26.70 66.41
C GLU A 40 52.65 26.95 65.41
N SER A 41 51.85 28.00 65.62
CA SER A 41 50.77 28.38 64.69
C SER A 41 51.29 28.75 63.31
N LEU A 42 52.42 29.47 63.24
CA LEU A 42 53.07 29.82 61.97
C LEU A 42 53.69 28.60 61.27
N ILE A 43 54.23 27.63 62.02
CA ILE A 43 54.73 26.36 61.47
C ILE A 43 53.58 25.56 60.87
N VAL A 44 52.44 25.45 61.56
CA VAL A 44 51.24 24.76 61.04
C VAL A 44 50.75 25.46 59.78
N LEU A 45 50.56 26.78 59.82
CA LEU A 45 50.12 27.56 58.66
C LEU A 45 51.06 27.42 57.46
N THR A 46 52.38 27.36 57.70
CA THR A 46 53.38 27.16 56.65
C THR A 46 53.18 25.83 55.92
N LYS A 47 52.89 24.75 56.66
CA LYS A 47 52.59 23.43 56.08
C LYS A 47 51.26 23.42 55.34
N GLU A 48 50.25 24.12 55.86
CA GLU A 48 48.95 24.23 55.20
C GLU A 48 49.04 24.99 53.88
N LEU A 49 49.78 26.11 53.84
CA LEU A 49 50.02 26.88 52.62
C LEU A 49 50.72 26.03 51.54
N ASP A 50 51.75 25.28 51.92
CA ASP A 50 52.47 24.39 51.00
C ASP A 50 51.54 23.29 50.44
N SER A 51 50.68 22.72 51.29
CA SER A 51 49.71 21.67 50.88
C SER A 51 48.69 22.15 49.84
N ILE A 52 48.41 23.45 49.81
CA ILE A 52 47.51 24.08 48.84
C ILE A 52 48.27 24.77 47.69
N GLY A 53 49.59 24.54 47.58
CA GLY A 53 50.43 25.06 46.50
C GLY A 53 50.76 26.55 46.61
N ILE A 54 50.59 27.15 47.79
CA ILE A 54 51.02 28.52 48.10
C ILE A 54 52.40 28.47 48.76
N PRO A 55 53.34 29.39 48.44
CA PRO A 55 54.67 29.38 49.05
C PRO A 55 54.63 29.38 50.58
N ALA A 56 55.39 28.46 51.17
CA ALA A 56 55.66 28.38 52.60
C ALA A 56 56.25 29.69 53.15
N LEU A 57 55.83 30.09 54.36
CA LEU A 57 56.40 31.27 55.05
C LEU A 57 57.83 30.99 55.48
N ASN A 58 58.71 31.95 55.28
CA ASN A 58 60.08 31.84 55.77
C ASN A 58 60.19 32.43 57.19
N LEU A 59 60.11 31.55 58.19
CA LEU A 59 60.15 31.90 59.61
C LEU A 59 61.52 32.43 60.09
N SER A 60 62.58 32.28 59.28
CA SER A 60 63.90 32.83 59.62
C SER A 60 64.03 34.34 59.34
N GLN A 61 62.99 34.98 58.80
CA GLN A 61 62.99 36.40 58.46
C GLN A 61 62.52 37.29 59.63
N THR A 62 62.69 38.61 59.48
CA THR A 62 62.12 39.56 60.45
C THR A 62 60.58 39.46 60.50
N PRO A 63 59.95 39.68 61.67
CA PRO A 63 58.49 39.61 61.83
C PRO A 63 57.71 40.47 60.82
N LYS A 64 58.27 41.63 60.46
CA LYS A 64 57.71 42.52 59.44
C LYS A 64 57.64 41.89 58.05
N ASN A 65 58.63 41.07 57.68
CA ASN A 65 58.64 40.39 56.39
C ASN A 65 57.75 39.15 56.41
N ILE A 66 57.74 38.39 57.51
CA ILE A 66 56.80 37.28 57.73
C ILE A 66 55.36 37.77 57.56
N PHE A 67 55.03 38.94 58.15
CA PHE A 67 53.71 39.55 58.00
C PHE A 67 53.38 39.95 56.54
N LYS A 68 54.37 40.44 55.78
CA LYS A 68 54.19 40.75 54.35
C LYS A 68 53.95 39.49 53.51
N GLU A 69 54.72 38.43 53.76
CA GLU A 69 54.52 37.13 53.12
C GLU A 69 53.14 36.57 53.46
N LEU A 70 52.72 36.64 54.73
CA LEU A 70 51.38 36.24 55.16
C LEU A 70 50.29 36.98 54.39
N ILE A 71 50.36 38.31 54.28
CA ILE A 71 49.39 39.09 53.48
C ILE A 71 49.38 38.65 52.02
N SER A 72 50.56 38.39 51.44
CA SER A 72 50.69 37.91 50.06
C SER A 72 50.04 36.53 49.88
N SER A 73 50.28 35.61 50.80
CA SER A 73 49.72 34.27 50.82
C SER A 73 48.20 34.31 50.96
N THR A 74 47.67 35.14 51.86
CA THR A 74 46.22 35.33 52.02
C THR A 74 45.60 35.89 50.74
N ARG A 75 46.26 36.84 50.07
CA ARG A 75 45.79 37.38 48.78
C ARG A 75 45.78 36.30 47.70
N SER A 76 46.83 35.48 47.65
CA SER A 76 46.93 34.35 46.70
C SER A 76 45.83 33.33 46.93
N LEU A 77 45.54 33.00 48.20
CA LEU A 77 44.45 32.11 48.59
C LEU A 77 43.09 32.63 48.14
N VAL A 78 42.81 33.92 48.36
CA VAL A 78 41.58 34.56 47.88
C VAL A 78 41.48 34.49 46.36
N GLN A 79 42.57 34.67 45.64
CA GLN A 79 42.59 34.60 44.18
C GLN A 79 42.35 33.17 43.68
N ILE A 80 43.00 32.17 44.29
CA ILE A 80 42.77 30.75 44.00
C ILE A 80 41.30 30.42 44.24
N HIS A 81 40.75 30.79 45.40
CA HIS A 81 39.35 30.53 45.73
C HIS A 81 38.38 31.16 44.71
N ARG A 82 38.61 32.41 44.30
CA ARG A 82 37.82 33.08 43.25
C ARG A 82 37.91 32.36 41.92
N ASN A 83 39.10 31.94 41.51
CA ASN A 83 39.31 31.21 40.26
C ASN A 83 38.61 29.85 40.29
N THR A 84 38.73 29.10 41.38
CA THR A 84 38.06 27.79 41.53
C THR A 84 36.54 27.95 41.50
N LEU A 85 35.98 28.97 42.16
CA LEU A 85 34.55 29.27 42.09
C LEU A 85 34.08 29.60 40.67
N ALA A 86 34.85 30.40 39.93
CA ALA A 86 34.55 30.71 38.54
C ALA A 86 34.57 29.45 37.66
N GLN A 87 35.63 28.62 37.78
CA GLN A 87 35.75 27.37 37.04
C GLN A 87 34.63 26.37 37.36
N MET A 88 34.25 26.23 38.64
CA MET A 88 33.13 25.38 39.05
C MET A 88 31.81 25.86 38.44
N LYS A 89 31.58 27.18 38.41
CA LYS A 89 30.39 27.76 37.79
C LYS A 89 30.35 27.49 36.29
N ASP A 90 31.46 27.68 35.59
CA ASP A 90 31.54 27.43 34.15
C ASP A 90 31.32 25.95 33.82
N THR A 91 31.90 25.05 34.63
CA THR A 91 31.71 23.60 34.49
C THR A 91 30.25 23.20 34.70
N ASN A 92 29.57 23.78 35.70
CA ASN A 92 28.15 23.55 35.93
C ASN A 92 27.26 24.07 34.80
N ILE A 93 27.58 25.25 34.24
CA ILE A 93 26.84 25.78 33.09
C ILE A 93 27.04 24.87 31.87
N ALA A 94 28.27 24.42 31.63
CA ALA A 94 28.58 23.51 30.54
C ALA A 94 27.86 22.15 30.70
N SER A 95 27.86 21.57 31.90
CA SER A 95 27.17 20.30 32.16
C SER A 95 25.66 20.43 32.00
N GLN A 96 25.06 21.53 32.49
CA GLN A 96 23.64 21.81 32.30
C GLN A 96 23.28 21.98 30.82
N ARG A 97 24.11 22.70 30.05
CA ARG A 97 23.93 22.86 28.60
C ARG A 97 23.97 21.51 27.87
N ASN A 98 24.95 20.68 28.19
CA ASN A 98 25.09 19.34 27.61
C ASN A 98 23.88 18.46 27.96
N ASN A 99 23.39 18.51 29.21
CA ASN A 99 22.20 17.77 29.61
C ASN A 99 20.95 18.22 28.82
N ILE A 100 20.76 19.52 28.60
CA ILE A 100 19.64 20.03 27.79
C ILE A 100 19.76 19.54 26.34
N GLN A 101 20.95 19.60 25.74
CA GLN A 101 21.18 19.11 24.39
C GLN A 101 20.95 17.60 24.28
N ASN A 102 21.45 16.81 25.23
CA ASN A 102 21.24 15.36 25.26
C ASN A 102 19.75 15.03 25.39
N ASN A 103 19.02 15.70 26.28
CA ASN A 103 17.58 15.49 26.43
C ASN A 103 16.81 15.84 25.14
N HIS A 104 17.20 16.90 24.45
CA HIS A 104 16.63 17.24 23.15
C HIS A 104 16.91 16.14 22.10
N LEU A 105 18.15 15.67 22.02
CA LEU A 105 18.54 14.60 21.11
C LEU A 105 17.77 13.30 21.38
N TYR A 106 17.61 12.91 22.65
CA TYR A 106 16.81 11.73 23.01
C TYR A 106 15.35 11.84 22.57
N LYS A 107 14.72 13.02 22.73
CA LYS A 107 13.35 13.25 22.23
C LYS A 107 13.26 13.15 20.70
N VAL A 108 14.28 13.65 20.00
CA VAL A 108 14.34 13.53 18.53
C VAL A 108 14.48 12.06 18.12
N ILE A 109 15.34 11.30 18.79
CA ILE A 109 15.53 9.86 18.54
C ILE A 109 14.21 9.10 18.76
N GLU A 110 13.52 9.35 19.86
CA GLU A 110 12.22 8.73 20.17
C GLU A 110 11.15 9.07 19.12
N CYS A 111 11.11 10.32 18.67
CA CYS A 111 10.21 10.74 17.59
C CYS A 111 10.55 10.05 16.25
N CYS A 112 11.84 9.95 15.92
CA CYS A 112 12.30 9.24 14.72
C CYS A 112 11.96 7.75 14.77
N GLN A 113 12.20 7.07 15.90
CA GLN A 113 11.84 5.67 16.11
C GLN A 113 10.33 5.44 15.94
N SER A 114 9.51 6.31 16.52
CA SER A 114 8.05 6.26 16.37
C SER A 114 7.62 6.38 14.90
N LYS A 115 8.25 7.27 14.14
CA LYS A 115 7.99 7.43 12.70
C LYS A 115 8.41 6.19 11.90
N VAL A 116 9.58 5.63 12.18
CA VAL A 116 10.06 4.41 11.53
C VAL A 116 9.08 3.27 11.74
N ASN A 117 8.66 3.01 12.98
CA ASN A 117 7.69 1.97 13.29
C ASN A 117 6.35 2.18 12.55
N ALA A 118 5.89 3.43 12.44
CA ALA A 118 4.67 3.75 11.69
C ALA A 118 4.82 3.45 10.18
N TYR A 119 5.98 3.75 9.59
CA TYR A 119 6.26 3.43 8.20
C TYR A 119 6.42 1.93 7.96
N GLU A 120 7.04 1.19 8.89
CA GLU A 120 7.15 -0.27 8.83
C GLU A 120 5.77 -0.95 8.85
N ASN A 121 4.88 -0.51 9.74
CA ASN A 121 3.50 -1.00 9.80
C ASN A 121 2.75 -0.74 8.49
N LYS A 122 2.88 0.48 7.94
CA LYS A 122 2.25 0.84 6.66
C LYS A 122 2.81 0.01 5.50
N ASN A 123 4.11 -0.27 5.50
CA ASN A 123 4.73 -1.13 4.50
C ASN A 123 4.21 -2.57 4.59
N ALA A 124 4.03 -3.11 5.79
CA ALA A 124 3.43 -4.43 5.99
C ALA A 124 1.99 -4.49 5.47
N GLU A 125 1.16 -3.47 5.75
CA GLU A 125 -0.20 -3.37 5.22
C GLU A 125 -0.24 -3.31 3.69
N LEU A 126 0.64 -2.49 3.09
CA LEU A 126 0.73 -2.37 1.63
C LEU A 126 1.19 -3.67 0.98
N LYS A 127 2.15 -4.38 1.60
CA LYS A 127 2.61 -5.69 1.12
C LYS A 127 1.48 -6.71 1.11
N ASN A 128 0.74 -6.84 2.22
CA ASN A 128 -0.43 -7.73 2.29
C ASN A 128 -1.48 -7.37 1.22
N ARG A 129 -1.67 -6.09 0.93
CA ARG A 129 -2.61 -5.64 -0.09
C ARG A 129 -2.15 -5.98 -1.51
N ILE A 130 -0.84 -5.94 -1.77
CA ILE A 130 -0.26 -6.39 -3.03
C ILE A 130 -0.52 -7.89 -3.20
N ASP A 131 -0.21 -8.71 -2.19
CA ASP A 131 -0.40 -10.16 -2.25
C ASP A 131 -1.87 -10.53 -2.58
N VAL A 132 -2.84 -9.88 -1.91
CA VAL A 132 -4.28 -10.07 -2.18
C VAL A 132 -4.67 -9.66 -3.62
N LEU A 133 -4.05 -8.61 -4.17
CA LEU A 133 -4.33 -8.17 -5.53
C LEU A 133 -3.70 -9.11 -6.57
N GLU A 134 -2.52 -9.67 -6.27
CA GLU A 134 -1.87 -10.68 -7.12
C GLU A 134 -2.70 -11.96 -7.20
N ASP A 135 -3.26 -12.42 -6.08
CA ASP A 135 -4.16 -13.58 -6.03
C ASP A 135 -5.42 -13.34 -6.89
N LYS A 136 -6.05 -12.17 -6.74
CA LYS A 136 -7.21 -11.79 -7.56
C LYS A 136 -6.87 -11.72 -9.04
N LEU A 137 -5.70 -11.19 -9.39
CA LEU A 137 -5.24 -11.10 -10.77
C LEU A 137 -5.02 -12.50 -11.37
N LEU A 138 -4.47 -13.43 -10.60
CA LEU A 138 -4.33 -14.83 -11.00
C LEU A 138 -5.69 -15.49 -11.24
N GLU A 139 -6.67 -15.24 -10.36
CA GLU A 139 -8.03 -15.74 -10.52
C GLU A 139 -8.70 -15.20 -11.78
N TYR A 140 -8.58 -13.89 -12.04
CA TYR A 140 -9.13 -13.28 -13.25
C TYR A 140 -8.48 -13.82 -14.53
N LYS A 141 -7.16 -14.03 -14.54
CA LYS A 141 -6.48 -14.69 -15.67
C LYS A 141 -7.02 -16.10 -15.95
N LYS A 142 -7.29 -16.88 -14.91
CA LYS A 142 -7.93 -18.21 -15.07
C LYS A 142 -9.34 -18.10 -15.66
N LYS A 143 -10.14 -17.16 -15.17
CA LYS A 143 -11.49 -16.89 -15.68
C LYS A 143 -11.46 -16.46 -17.16
N GLU A 144 -10.54 -15.58 -17.52
CA GLU A 144 -10.34 -15.13 -18.91
C GLU A 144 -9.95 -16.30 -19.83
N ALA A 145 -8.98 -17.13 -19.42
CA ALA A 145 -8.58 -18.30 -20.18
C ALA A 145 -9.74 -19.29 -20.39
N ASN A 146 -10.54 -19.53 -19.35
CA ASN A 146 -11.73 -20.37 -19.43
C ASN A 146 -12.78 -19.78 -20.40
N ALA A 147 -13.07 -18.48 -20.29
CA ALA A 147 -14.02 -17.80 -21.17
C ALA A 147 -13.56 -17.85 -22.64
N LYS A 148 -12.25 -17.69 -22.89
CA LYS A 148 -11.68 -17.82 -24.24
C LYS A 148 -11.85 -19.24 -24.80
N ASN A 149 -11.60 -20.26 -23.98
CA ASN A 149 -11.80 -21.66 -24.37
C ASN A 149 -13.28 -21.95 -24.70
N GLU A 150 -14.21 -21.47 -23.90
CA GLU A 150 -15.65 -21.62 -24.16
C GLU A 150 -16.08 -20.89 -25.43
N MET A 151 -15.57 -19.66 -25.65
CA MET A 151 -15.82 -18.93 -26.89
C MET A 151 -15.32 -19.70 -28.12
N ASP A 152 -14.14 -20.31 -28.05
CA ASP A 152 -13.60 -21.11 -29.15
C ASP A 152 -14.39 -22.39 -29.39
N LYS A 153 -14.93 -23.04 -28.33
CA LYS A 153 -15.87 -24.16 -28.47
C LYS A 153 -17.15 -23.74 -29.19
N ILE A 154 -17.75 -22.62 -28.78
CA ILE A 154 -18.96 -22.08 -29.41
C ILE A 154 -18.71 -21.75 -30.87
N LYS A 155 -17.58 -21.10 -31.20
CA LYS A 155 -17.21 -20.81 -32.59
C LYS A 155 -17.09 -22.08 -33.45
N ARG A 156 -16.47 -23.14 -32.91
CA ARG A 156 -16.37 -24.44 -33.61
C ARG A 156 -17.75 -25.05 -33.85
N TYR A 157 -18.60 -25.07 -32.82
CA TYR A 157 -19.97 -25.58 -32.92
C TYR A 157 -20.80 -24.81 -33.95
N GLN A 158 -20.75 -23.48 -33.93
CA GLN A 158 -21.45 -22.64 -34.92
C GLN A 158 -20.96 -22.89 -36.35
N LYS A 159 -19.65 -23.06 -36.53
CA LYS A 159 -19.08 -23.40 -37.84
C LYS A 159 -19.59 -24.75 -38.35
N GLU A 160 -19.67 -25.75 -37.47
CA GLU A 160 -20.21 -27.07 -37.80
C GLU A 160 -21.69 -27.00 -38.19
N GLN A 161 -22.52 -26.34 -37.38
CA GLN A 161 -23.94 -26.10 -37.68
C GLN A 161 -24.14 -25.38 -39.01
N ASN A 162 -23.35 -24.33 -39.29
CA ASN A 162 -23.43 -23.61 -40.56
C ASN A 162 -23.04 -24.50 -41.75
N ASN A 163 -22.02 -25.35 -41.60
CA ASN A 163 -21.65 -26.32 -42.63
C ASN A 163 -22.79 -27.33 -42.89
N ASP A 164 -23.45 -27.80 -41.84
CA ASP A 164 -24.58 -28.71 -41.97
C ASP A 164 -25.78 -28.05 -42.65
N PHE A 165 -26.11 -26.81 -42.30
CA PHE A 165 -27.13 -26.04 -43.01
C PHE A 165 -26.77 -25.85 -44.49
N ILE A 166 -25.53 -25.54 -44.82
CA ILE A 166 -25.06 -25.44 -46.21
C ILE A 166 -25.25 -26.77 -46.96
N ARG A 167 -24.93 -27.91 -46.32
CA ARG A 167 -25.14 -29.24 -46.93
C ARG A 167 -26.61 -29.52 -47.16
N GLN A 168 -27.47 -29.26 -46.17
CA GLN A 168 -28.92 -29.44 -46.28
C GLN A 168 -29.50 -28.54 -47.38
N PHE A 169 -29.09 -27.28 -47.43
CA PHE A 169 -29.52 -26.33 -48.46
C PHE A 169 -29.12 -26.79 -49.86
N LYS A 170 -27.88 -27.27 -50.05
CA LYS A 170 -27.43 -27.85 -51.33
C LYS A 170 -28.28 -29.04 -51.75
N LYS A 171 -28.52 -29.98 -50.82
CA LYS A 171 -29.35 -31.16 -51.08
C LYS A 171 -30.78 -30.77 -51.51
N LEU A 172 -31.40 -29.85 -50.77
CA LEU A 172 -32.75 -29.35 -51.10
C LEU A 172 -32.76 -28.59 -52.44
N SER A 173 -31.72 -27.83 -52.74
CA SER A 173 -31.59 -27.12 -54.02
C SER A 173 -31.47 -28.10 -55.20
N GLU A 174 -30.71 -29.18 -55.04
CA GLU A 174 -30.62 -30.26 -56.05
C GLU A 174 -31.93 -31.03 -56.22
N GLU A 175 -32.61 -31.38 -55.12
CA GLU A 175 -33.92 -32.02 -55.15
C GLU A 175 -34.96 -31.13 -55.84
N ASN A 176 -34.98 -29.84 -55.53
CA ASN A 176 -35.88 -28.88 -56.17
C ASN A 176 -35.59 -28.76 -57.67
N LYS A 177 -34.30 -28.74 -58.07
CA LYS A 177 -33.91 -28.75 -59.48
C LYS A 177 -34.44 -30.00 -60.20
N LYS A 178 -34.28 -31.20 -59.61
CA LYS A 178 -34.81 -32.45 -60.15
C LYS A 178 -36.33 -32.44 -60.27
N LEU A 179 -37.04 -31.89 -59.29
CA LEU A 179 -38.50 -31.76 -59.34
C LEU A 179 -38.94 -30.86 -60.50
N ILE A 180 -38.28 -29.72 -60.70
CA ILE A 180 -38.53 -28.83 -61.84
C ILE A 180 -38.31 -29.58 -63.16
N GLU A 181 -37.19 -30.30 -63.31
CA GLU A 181 -36.88 -31.09 -64.50
C GLU A 181 -37.93 -32.21 -64.75
N SER A 182 -38.36 -32.92 -63.70
CA SER A 182 -39.40 -33.96 -63.82
C SER A 182 -40.77 -33.39 -64.20
N ASN A 183 -41.11 -32.18 -63.75
CA ASN A 183 -42.33 -31.49 -64.17
C ASN A 183 -42.27 -30.99 -65.63
N THR A 184 -41.08 -30.79 -66.20
CA THR A 184 -40.94 -30.48 -67.63
C THR A 184 -41.06 -31.70 -68.54
N ASP A 185 -40.84 -32.92 -68.03
CA ASP A 185 -41.04 -34.17 -68.77
C ASP A 185 -42.52 -34.60 -68.84
N VAL A 186 -43.37 -34.07 -67.97
CA VAL A 186 -44.82 -34.16 -68.11
C VAL A 186 -45.26 -33.16 -69.16
N LYS A 187 -45.17 -33.55 -70.45
CA LYS A 187 -45.91 -32.85 -71.50
C LYS A 187 -47.37 -32.78 -71.04
N PRO A 188 -47.97 -31.58 -70.86
CA PRO A 188 -49.40 -31.52 -70.68
C PRO A 188 -50.01 -32.02 -71.98
N HIS A 189 -50.48 -33.27 -72.01
CA HIS A 189 -51.43 -33.68 -73.02
C HIS A 189 -52.59 -32.69 -72.88
N SER A 190 -52.74 -31.79 -73.86
CA SER A 190 -53.82 -30.83 -73.84
C SER A 190 -55.12 -31.62 -73.68
N LYS A 191 -56.01 -31.16 -72.80
CA LYS A 191 -57.35 -31.75 -72.68
C LYS A 191 -58.02 -31.89 -74.06
N ASP A 192 -57.67 -30.99 -74.99
CA ASP A 192 -58.13 -31.01 -76.38
C ASP A 192 -57.62 -32.23 -77.15
N GLU A 193 -56.39 -32.67 -76.93
CA GLU A 193 -55.78 -33.82 -77.63
C GLU A 193 -56.41 -35.14 -77.16
N VAL A 194 -56.68 -35.25 -75.85
CA VAL A 194 -57.43 -36.37 -75.27
C VAL A 194 -58.87 -36.38 -75.80
N MET A 195 -59.53 -35.21 -75.85
CA MET A 195 -60.90 -35.06 -76.34
C MET A 195 -61.02 -35.37 -77.84
N LEU A 196 -60.06 -34.93 -78.67
CA LEU A 196 -59.97 -35.27 -80.10
C LEU A 196 -59.86 -36.79 -80.32
N ASN A 197 -59.08 -37.48 -79.50
CA ASN A 197 -58.93 -38.93 -79.61
C ASN A 197 -60.23 -39.67 -79.22
N PHE A 198 -60.95 -39.19 -78.20
CA PHE A 198 -62.27 -39.71 -77.86
C PHE A 198 -63.29 -39.46 -78.98
N ILE A 199 -63.37 -38.24 -79.53
CA ILE A 199 -64.27 -37.91 -80.65
C ILE A 199 -63.95 -38.79 -81.87
N GLY A 200 -62.67 -39.01 -82.18
CA GLY A 200 -62.25 -39.89 -83.26
C GLY A 200 -62.71 -41.33 -83.07
N LYS A 201 -62.64 -41.87 -81.84
CA LYS A 201 -63.16 -43.21 -81.52
C LYS A 201 -64.68 -43.28 -81.62
N TYR A 202 -65.40 -42.28 -81.10
CA TYR A 202 -66.87 -42.22 -81.21
C TYR A 202 -67.33 -42.18 -82.67
N LYS A 203 -66.66 -41.39 -83.51
CA LYS A 203 -66.99 -41.29 -84.94
C LYS A 203 -66.81 -42.63 -85.69
N ARG A 204 -65.73 -43.37 -85.40
CA ARG A 204 -65.57 -44.74 -85.95
C ARG A 204 -66.65 -45.69 -85.47
N ASN A 205 -67.00 -45.64 -84.18
CA ASN A 205 -68.08 -46.48 -83.66
C ASN A 205 -69.42 -46.13 -84.30
N GLU A 206 -69.70 -44.85 -84.53
CA GLU A 206 -70.89 -44.40 -85.25
C GLU A 206 -70.95 -44.96 -86.68
N GLU A 207 -69.84 -44.96 -87.41
CA GLU A 207 -69.75 -45.56 -88.75
C GLU A 207 -69.99 -47.08 -88.70
N ILE A 208 -69.48 -47.78 -87.69
CA ILE A 208 -69.74 -49.22 -87.49
C ILE A 208 -71.23 -49.47 -87.25
N TYR A 209 -71.89 -48.67 -86.41
CA TYR A 209 -73.32 -48.81 -86.15
C TYR A 209 -74.17 -48.52 -87.38
N LYS A 210 -73.88 -47.44 -88.12
CA LYS A 210 -74.58 -47.14 -89.39
C LYS A 210 -74.46 -48.29 -90.39
N THR A 211 -73.24 -48.83 -90.55
CA THR A 211 -73.00 -49.96 -91.45
C THR A 211 -73.82 -51.18 -91.02
N THR A 212 -73.83 -51.49 -89.72
CA THR A 212 -74.57 -52.63 -89.16
C THR A 212 -76.08 -52.48 -89.34
N ILE A 213 -76.63 -51.29 -89.10
CA ILE A 213 -78.05 -50.97 -89.30
C ILE A 213 -78.44 -51.16 -90.77
N ASN A 214 -77.66 -50.59 -91.70
CA ASN A 214 -77.91 -50.73 -93.13
C ASN A 214 -77.93 -52.20 -93.57
N GLN A 215 -77.06 -53.02 -92.98
CA GLN A 215 -76.98 -54.46 -93.26
C GLN A 215 -78.18 -55.21 -92.68
N LEU A 216 -78.64 -54.87 -91.47
CA LEU A 216 -79.87 -55.42 -90.87
C LEU A 216 -81.11 -55.04 -91.69
N GLU A 217 -81.21 -53.81 -92.16
CA GLU A 217 -82.30 -53.39 -93.04
C GLU A 217 -82.29 -54.13 -94.38
N ALA A 218 -81.11 -54.34 -94.97
CA ALA A 218 -80.98 -55.13 -96.20
C ALA A 218 -81.42 -56.58 -95.98
N ASN A 219 -81.02 -57.20 -94.86
CA ASN A 219 -81.46 -58.54 -94.48
C ASN A 219 -82.96 -58.60 -94.25
N ASN A 220 -83.55 -57.63 -93.55
CA ASN A 220 -85.00 -57.56 -93.35
C ASN A 220 -85.75 -57.41 -94.68
N ARG A 221 -85.27 -56.57 -95.61
CA ARG A 221 -85.82 -56.46 -96.97
C ARG A 221 -85.72 -57.77 -97.75
N GLN A 222 -84.69 -58.58 -97.51
CA GLN A 222 -84.56 -59.90 -98.12
C GLN A 222 -85.54 -60.91 -97.48
N LEU A 223 -85.61 -60.97 -96.15
CA LEU A 223 -86.56 -61.82 -95.43
C LEU A 223 -88.02 -61.52 -95.81
N VAL A 224 -88.38 -60.24 -95.97
CA VAL A 224 -89.72 -59.86 -96.44
C VAL A 224 -89.97 -60.36 -97.86
N ARG A 225 -88.99 -60.27 -98.76
CA ARG A 225 -89.09 -60.84 -100.11
C ARG A 225 -89.26 -62.36 -100.07
N ASP A 226 -88.45 -63.05 -99.28
CA ASP A 226 -88.53 -64.51 -99.12
C ASP A 226 -89.89 -64.94 -98.52
N ILE A 227 -90.45 -64.17 -97.58
CA ILE A 227 -91.80 -64.40 -97.03
C ILE A 227 -92.89 -64.20 -98.10
N ILE A 228 -92.76 -63.17 -98.95
CA ILE A 228 -93.69 -62.94 -100.06
C ILE A 228 -93.62 -64.11 -101.05
N ASP A 229 -92.41 -64.53 -101.43
CA ASP A 229 -92.20 -65.67 -102.34
C ASP A 229 -92.76 -66.98 -101.77
N LEU A 230 -92.58 -67.22 -100.47
CA LEU A 230 -93.17 -68.36 -99.76
C LEU A 230 -94.70 -68.30 -99.71
N LYS A 231 -95.29 -67.11 -99.52
CA LYS A 231 -96.75 -66.91 -99.61
C LYS A 231 -97.27 -67.16 -101.03
N CYS A 232 -96.56 -66.72 -102.07
CA CYS A 232 -96.92 -66.98 -103.46
C CYS A 232 -96.83 -68.47 -103.81
N LYS A 233 -95.80 -69.19 -103.32
CA LYS A 233 -95.71 -70.66 -103.47
C LYS A 233 -96.83 -71.40 -102.73
N LYS A 234 -97.20 -70.96 -101.52
CA LYS A 234 -98.26 -71.59 -100.72
C LYS A 234 -99.66 -71.45 -101.34
N ASN A 235 -99.90 -70.35 -102.07
CA ASN A 235 -101.13 -70.13 -102.83
C ASN A 235 -101.15 -70.83 -104.21
N SER A 236 -100.08 -71.54 -104.58
CA SER A 236 -99.97 -72.30 -105.83
C SER A 236 -100.06 -73.83 -105.62
N THR A 237 -100.28 -74.26 -104.36
CA THR A 237 -100.34 -75.68 -103.94
C THR A 237 -101.60 -75.98 -103.10
N SER A 238 -102.65 -75.18 -103.25
CA SER A 238 -104.00 -75.49 -102.77
C SER A 238 -105.00 -75.26 -103.90
N ASP A 239 -104.79 -76.00 -104.98
CA ASP A 239 -105.82 -76.46 -105.92
C ASP A 239 -105.82 -78.01 -105.85
#